data_AF-A0ABD6C086-F1
#
_entry.id   AF-A0ABD6C086-F1
#
_cell.length_a   1.000
_cell.length_b   1.000
_cell.length_c   1.000
_cell.angle_alpha   90.00
_cell.angle_beta   90.00
_cell.angle_gamma   90.00
#
_symmetry.space_group_name_H-M   'P 1'
#
loop_
_entity.id
_entity.type
_entity.pdbx_description
1 polymer ?
#
loop_
_entity_poly.entity_id
_entity_poly.type
_entity_poly.pdbx_seq_one_letter_code
_entity_poly.pdbx_strand_id
1 'polypeptide(L)'
;MTDIKHQDHVDEVREALESAEKDGISVETTDEAISNAIEDHRQKRVDPEDAVRYVSRSLLREAGADNPRQYISGGSNPSPPSGVNPQLTASQLEEEGEWIEFIGTVIEAYDPSYSEMDQQGRLADETGTVRFVSWQNSGFETELVTGETYRFDPVVTTEFDGNVELKLTGTTQAERLEGDDALGIDPDTYTETIEGVLVDFQDQMGLIERCPNETCRRVLQDPTVCPDCGEVESETDIRTKAVVDDGEDSWTVFLNAEQTDSLAQLTFEQAEQLVEKYDYTGVVKEYIVSQLHGEYIRFHGRDRGRSFNVSDFELLNPPSVTDLENVKQELEQLP
;
A
#
# COMPACT_ATOMS: atom_id res chain seq x y z
N MET A 1 17.26 -17.94 37.02
CA MET A 1 17.41 -17.54 35.61
C MET A 1 16.22 -16.70 35.11
N THR A 2 15.24 -16.37 35.97
CA THR A 2 14.01 -15.65 35.62
C THR A 2 14.07 -14.14 35.88
N ASP A 3 15.01 -13.65 36.69
CA ASP A 3 15.05 -12.23 37.10
C ASP A 3 15.73 -11.28 36.09
N ILE A 4 16.73 -11.73 35.32
CA ILE A 4 17.50 -10.83 34.43
C ILE A 4 16.62 -10.35 33.26
N LYS A 5 16.00 -11.28 32.52
CA LYS A 5 15.09 -10.95 31.41
C LYS A 5 13.84 -10.17 31.86
N HIS A 6 13.47 -10.27 33.13
CA HIS A 6 12.31 -9.56 33.66
C HIS A 6 12.64 -8.11 33.99
N GLN A 7 13.86 -7.86 34.50
CA GLN A 7 14.37 -6.52 34.69
C GLN A 7 14.60 -5.81 33.36
N ASP A 8 15.15 -6.50 32.35
CA ASP A 8 15.37 -5.95 31.00
C ASP A 8 14.07 -5.38 30.41
N HIS A 9 12.94 -6.10 30.54
CA HIS A 9 11.63 -5.64 30.07
C HIS A 9 11.08 -4.42 30.83
N VAL A 10 11.38 -4.29 32.13
CA VAL A 10 10.98 -3.12 32.92
C VAL A 10 11.80 -1.90 32.48
N ASP A 11 13.08 -2.11 32.21
CA ASP A 11 14.00 -1.08 31.73
C ASP A 11 13.57 -0.58 30.33
N GLU A 12 13.10 -1.47 29.44
CA GLU A 12 12.53 -1.07 28.12
C GLU A 12 11.31 -0.14 28.23
N VAL A 13 10.39 -0.43 29.17
CA VAL A 13 9.25 0.48 29.42
C VAL A 13 9.77 1.81 29.96
N ARG A 14 10.73 1.80 30.88
CA ARG A 14 11.36 3.02 31.44
C ARG A 14 11.98 3.89 30.36
N GLU A 15 12.75 3.30 29.44
CA GLU A 15 13.34 4.02 28.31
C GLU A 15 12.28 4.72 27.46
N ALA A 16 11.14 4.07 27.25
CA ALA A 16 10.03 4.67 26.51
C ALA A 16 9.42 5.88 27.25
N LEU A 17 9.26 5.78 28.57
CA LEU A 17 8.76 6.89 29.39
C LEU A 17 9.76 8.05 29.42
N GLU A 18 11.07 7.78 29.52
CA GLU A 18 12.13 8.79 29.48
C GLU A 18 12.21 9.49 28.12
N SER A 19 11.94 8.76 27.03
CA SER A 19 11.84 9.33 25.69
C SER A 19 10.68 10.32 25.60
N ALA A 20 9.50 9.96 26.14
CA ALA A 20 8.32 10.82 26.16
C ALA A 20 8.48 12.04 27.09
N GLU A 21 9.25 11.93 28.16
CA GLU A 21 9.53 13.05 29.07
C GLU A 21 10.29 14.18 28.36
N LYS A 22 11.15 13.86 27.38
CA LYS A 22 11.85 14.87 26.54
C LYS A 22 10.87 15.73 25.74
N ASP A 23 9.70 15.19 25.43
CA ASP A 23 8.62 15.86 24.72
C ASP A 23 7.56 16.47 25.67
N GLY A 24 7.86 16.50 26.98
CA GLY A 24 7.00 17.10 27.99
C GLY A 24 5.88 16.20 28.50
N ILE A 25 5.90 14.90 28.17
CA ILE A 25 4.91 13.92 28.62
C ILE A 25 5.49 13.15 29.82
N SER A 26 5.14 13.58 31.02
CA SER A 26 5.61 12.95 32.26
C SER A 26 4.65 11.85 32.72
N VAL A 27 5.19 10.65 32.94
CA VAL A 27 4.43 9.52 33.51
C VAL A 27 4.94 9.22 34.92
N GLU A 28 4.13 9.44 35.94
CA GLU A 28 4.47 9.05 37.32
C GLU A 28 4.11 7.57 37.55
N THR A 29 5.12 6.69 37.48
CA THR A 29 4.96 5.25 37.78
C THR A 29 6.21 4.68 38.46
N THR A 30 6.11 3.48 39.02
CA THR A 30 7.21 2.77 39.70
C THR A 30 7.58 1.48 38.97
N ASP A 31 8.82 1.01 39.13
CA ASP A 31 9.28 -0.27 38.52
C ASP A 31 8.43 -1.45 38.98
N GLU A 32 7.99 -1.45 40.23
CA GLU A 32 7.10 -2.47 40.77
C GLU A 32 5.74 -2.46 40.07
N ALA A 33 5.20 -1.27 39.76
CA ALA A 33 3.94 -1.14 39.03
C ALA A 33 4.08 -1.61 37.57
N ILE A 34 5.17 -1.24 36.89
CA ILE A 34 5.49 -1.69 35.53
C ILE A 34 5.63 -3.22 35.50
N SER A 35 6.44 -3.77 36.41
CA SER A 35 6.66 -5.22 36.54
C SER A 35 5.34 -5.98 36.74
N ASN A 36 4.50 -5.52 37.67
CA ASN A 36 3.20 -6.15 37.94
C ASN A 36 2.27 -6.08 36.71
N ALA A 37 2.28 -4.97 35.97
CA ALA A 37 1.50 -4.84 34.74
C ALA A 37 1.96 -5.83 33.67
N ILE A 38 3.28 -5.95 33.45
CA ILE A 38 3.85 -6.93 32.49
C ILE A 38 3.48 -8.36 32.91
N GLU A 39 3.58 -8.70 34.20
CA GLU A 39 3.22 -10.04 34.69
C GLU A 39 1.74 -10.39 34.51
N ASP A 40 0.83 -9.44 34.71
CA ASP A 40 -0.61 -9.64 34.48
C ASP A 40 -0.91 -10.02 33.01
N HIS A 41 -0.15 -9.44 32.07
CA HIS A 41 -0.24 -9.81 30.65
C HIS A 41 0.40 -11.17 30.34
N ARG A 42 1.52 -11.52 30.99
CA ARG A 42 2.13 -12.86 30.83
C ARG A 42 1.21 -13.97 31.34
N GLN A 43 0.45 -13.73 32.42
CA GLN A 43 -0.54 -14.70 32.93
C GLN A 43 -1.68 -14.96 31.93
N LYS A 44 -1.92 -14.03 31.00
CA LYS A 44 -2.89 -14.15 29.90
C LYS A 44 -2.30 -14.81 28.64
N ARG A 45 -1.09 -15.38 28.72
CA ARG A 45 -0.35 -16.00 27.59
C ARG A 45 0.00 -15.03 26.45
N VAL A 46 0.18 -13.75 26.76
CA VAL A 46 0.77 -12.77 25.83
C VAL A 46 2.29 -12.94 25.83
N ASP A 47 2.92 -12.76 24.67
CA ASP A 47 4.38 -12.75 24.58
C ASP A 47 4.97 -11.62 25.45
N PRO A 48 6.12 -11.82 26.12
CA PRO A 48 6.71 -10.78 26.97
C PRO A 48 7.00 -9.46 26.24
N GLU A 49 7.44 -9.50 24.98
CA GLU A 49 7.71 -8.28 24.20
C GLU A 49 6.42 -7.53 23.88
N ASP A 50 5.35 -8.25 23.57
CA ASP A 50 4.03 -7.66 23.35
C ASP A 50 3.43 -7.08 24.63
N ALA A 51 3.70 -7.71 25.78
CA ALA A 51 3.33 -7.17 27.09
C ALA A 51 4.06 -5.85 27.38
N VAL A 52 5.36 -5.76 27.08
CA VAL A 52 6.16 -4.52 27.22
C VAL A 52 5.60 -3.41 26.33
N ARG A 53 5.34 -3.71 25.05
CA ARG A 53 4.74 -2.75 24.11
C ARG A 53 3.38 -2.27 24.59
N TYR A 54 2.52 -3.19 25.05
CA TYR A 54 1.18 -2.84 25.53
C TYR A 54 1.23 -1.93 26.75
N VAL A 55 2.02 -2.31 27.77
CA VAL A 55 2.15 -1.54 29.02
C VAL A 55 2.69 -0.14 28.72
N SER A 56 3.72 -0.03 27.89
CA SER A 56 4.28 1.26 27.47
C SER A 56 3.23 2.13 26.77
N ARG A 57 2.48 1.57 25.81
CA ARG A 57 1.42 2.30 25.08
C ARG A 57 0.32 2.79 26.01
N SER A 58 -0.08 1.95 26.98
CA SER A 58 -1.13 2.29 27.94
C SER A 58 -0.73 3.47 28.81
N LEU A 59 0.46 3.38 29.43
CA LEU A 59 0.99 4.42 30.32
C LEU A 59 1.16 5.76 29.61
N LEU A 60 1.73 5.75 28.41
CA LEU A 60 1.93 6.96 27.60
C LEU A 60 0.61 7.59 27.17
N ARG A 61 -0.39 6.78 26.78
CA ARG A 61 -1.71 7.26 26.39
C ARG A 61 -2.46 7.88 27.58
N GLU A 62 -2.38 7.27 28.75
CA GLU A 62 -2.96 7.82 29.98
C GLU A 62 -2.33 9.16 30.38
N ALA A 63 -1.05 9.35 30.06
CA ALA A 63 -0.34 10.61 30.26
C ALA A 63 -0.56 11.66 29.15
N GLY A 64 -1.38 11.35 28.14
CA GLY A 64 -1.74 12.29 27.08
C GLY A 64 -0.87 12.24 25.84
N ALA A 65 -0.09 11.17 25.62
CA ALA A 65 0.57 10.97 24.33
C ALA A 65 -0.44 10.60 23.24
N ASP A 66 -0.56 11.44 22.21
CA ASP A 66 -1.42 11.21 21.05
C ASP A 66 -0.93 10.01 20.21
N ASN A 67 0.40 9.86 20.06
CA ASN A 67 1.03 8.70 19.41
C ASN A 67 2.08 8.01 20.30
N PRO A 68 1.67 7.13 21.24
CA PRO A 68 2.58 6.41 22.13
C PRO A 68 3.65 5.56 21.43
N ARG A 69 3.44 5.19 20.16
CA ARG A 69 4.37 4.30 19.43
C ARG A 69 5.73 4.94 19.17
N GLN A 70 5.80 6.27 19.09
CA GLN A 70 7.04 6.98 18.80
C GLN A 70 8.09 6.88 19.93
N TYR A 71 7.65 6.53 21.14
CA TYR A 71 8.49 6.48 22.32
C TYR A 71 9.00 5.09 22.65
N ILE A 72 8.38 4.04 22.11
CA ILE A 72 8.67 2.67 22.50
C ILE A 72 9.84 2.15 21.66
N SER A 73 10.86 1.57 22.31
CA SER A 73 11.94 0.86 21.64
C SER A 73 11.34 -0.30 20.82
N GLY A 74 11.50 -0.24 19.49
CA GLY A 74 10.78 -1.06 18.51
C GLY A 74 9.68 -0.32 17.72
N GLY A 75 9.47 0.97 17.99
CA GLY A 75 8.82 1.96 17.10
C GLY A 75 9.79 3.07 16.66
N SER A 76 11.03 3.01 17.14
CA SER A 76 12.18 3.70 16.57
C SER A 76 12.56 3.02 15.26
N ASN A 77 12.52 3.77 14.16
CA ASN A 77 13.34 3.42 13.01
C ASN A 77 14.76 3.17 13.54
N PRO A 78 15.47 2.11 13.12
CA PRO A 78 16.82 1.84 13.60
C PRO A 78 17.69 3.09 13.48
N SER A 79 18.76 3.22 14.25
CA SER A 79 19.66 4.35 14.01
C SER A 79 20.28 4.21 12.61
N PRO A 80 20.34 5.28 11.79
CA PRO A 80 20.94 5.20 10.47
C PRO A 80 22.38 4.70 10.61
N PRO A 81 22.80 3.70 9.83
CA PRO A 81 24.13 3.14 9.94
C PRO A 81 25.18 4.21 9.61
N SER A 82 26.33 4.12 10.27
CA SER A 82 27.48 4.96 9.95
C SER A 82 28.24 4.34 8.78
N GLY A 83 27.89 4.68 7.54
CA GLY A 83 28.47 4.06 6.34
C GLY A 83 27.79 4.47 5.03
N VAL A 84 28.11 3.73 3.97
CA VAL A 84 27.40 3.79 2.68
C VAL A 84 26.16 2.91 2.81
N ASN A 85 24.98 3.46 2.52
CA ASN A 85 23.73 2.69 2.51
C ASN A 85 23.62 1.91 1.19
N PRO A 86 23.09 0.68 1.20
CA PRO A 86 22.82 -0.05 -0.04
C PRO A 86 21.79 0.71 -0.87
N GLN A 87 22.07 0.90 -2.16
CA GLN A 87 21.08 1.43 -3.09
C GLN A 87 20.14 0.31 -3.52
N LEU A 88 18.85 0.45 -3.24
CA LEU A 88 17.81 -0.49 -3.65
C LEU A 88 16.84 0.15 -4.64
N THR A 89 16.27 -0.68 -5.53
CA THR A 89 15.16 -0.31 -6.42
C THR A 89 13.81 -0.64 -5.78
N ALA A 90 12.71 -0.13 -6.33
CA ALA A 90 11.36 -0.33 -5.80
C ALA A 90 11.02 -1.83 -5.67
N SER A 91 11.38 -2.64 -6.65
CA SER A 91 11.14 -4.09 -6.64
C SER A 91 12.04 -4.89 -5.68
N GLN A 92 13.02 -4.25 -5.02
CA GLN A 92 13.93 -4.90 -4.08
C GLN A 92 13.56 -4.64 -2.61
N LEU A 93 12.47 -3.88 -2.37
CA LEU A 93 12.02 -3.50 -1.04
C LEU A 93 11.13 -4.58 -0.44
N GLU A 94 11.73 -5.49 0.31
CA GLU A 94 11.02 -6.64 0.91
C GLU A 94 10.91 -6.53 2.44
N GLU A 95 11.86 -5.85 3.10
CA GLU A 95 11.97 -5.80 4.56
C GLU A 95 11.70 -4.40 5.12
N GLU A 96 11.02 -4.33 6.26
CA GLU A 96 10.87 -3.08 7.03
C GLU A 96 12.06 -2.81 7.96
N GLY A 97 12.32 -1.53 8.24
CA GLY A 97 13.38 -1.12 9.15
C GLY A 97 14.78 -1.09 8.52
N GLU A 98 14.90 -1.19 7.20
CA GLU A 98 16.18 -1.07 6.51
C GLU A 98 16.50 0.38 6.17
N TRP A 99 17.77 0.78 6.34
CA TRP A 99 18.25 2.07 5.85
C TRP A 99 18.94 1.88 4.51
N ILE A 100 18.45 2.59 3.52
CA ILE A 100 18.83 2.42 2.11
C ILE A 100 19.11 3.78 1.46
N GLU A 101 19.79 3.73 0.32
CA GLU A 101 19.73 4.77 -0.69
C GLU A 101 18.61 4.41 -1.68
N PHE A 102 17.77 5.38 -2.03
CA PHE A 102 16.72 5.20 -3.04
C PHE A 102 16.75 6.35 -4.03
N ILE A 103 16.65 6.06 -5.33
CA ILE A 103 16.53 7.07 -6.38
C ILE A 103 15.22 6.86 -7.10
N GLY A 104 14.36 7.88 -7.09
CA GLY A 104 13.04 7.78 -7.71
C GLY A 104 12.50 9.11 -8.20
N THR A 105 11.63 9.05 -9.19
CA THR A 105 10.85 10.20 -9.67
C THR A 105 9.51 10.26 -8.96
N VAL A 106 9.15 11.43 -8.45
CA VAL A 106 7.86 11.63 -7.78
C VAL A 106 6.75 11.58 -8.83
N ILE A 107 5.99 10.49 -8.87
CA ILE A 107 4.88 10.36 -9.82
C ILE A 107 3.56 10.88 -9.27
N GLU A 108 3.42 10.88 -7.94
CA GLU A 108 2.26 11.42 -7.25
C GLU A 108 2.73 12.06 -5.95
N ALA A 109 2.25 13.28 -5.66
CA ALA A 109 2.43 13.93 -4.37
C ALA A 109 1.11 14.59 -3.97
N TYR A 110 0.65 14.31 -2.76
CA TYR A 110 -0.63 14.79 -2.25
C TYR A 110 -0.44 15.50 -0.91
N ASP A 111 -1.19 16.59 -0.71
CA ASP A 111 -1.48 17.09 0.63
C ASP A 111 -2.33 16.04 1.37
N PRO A 112 -1.85 15.51 2.50
CA PRO A 112 -2.52 14.40 3.15
C PRO A 112 -3.87 14.82 3.78
N SER A 113 -4.81 13.88 3.84
CA SER A 113 -6.14 14.09 4.45
C SER A 113 -6.10 14.14 5.98
N TYR A 114 -4.96 13.81 6.60
CA TYR A 114 -4.74 13.83 8.05
C TYR A 114 -3.85 15.00 8.43
N SER A 115 -4.28 15.77 9.44
CA SER A 115 -3.62 17.01 9.86
C SER A 115 -2.21 16.83 10.44
N GLU A 116 -1.73 15.60 10.65
CA GLU A 116 -0.41 15.28 11.23
C GLU A 116 0.61 14.77 10.20
N MET A 117 0.14 14.43 9.00
CA MET A 117 1.00 14.09 7.88
C MET A 117 1.42 15.38 7.18
N ASP A 118 2.68 15.43 6.74
CA ASP A 118 3.23 16.59 6.04
C ASP A 118 3.13 16.39 4.53
N GLN A 119 3.59 15.23 4.04
CA GLN A 119 3.50 14.87 2.64
C GLN A 119 3.35 13.36 2.49
N GLN A 120 2.61 12.91 1.49
CA GLN A 120 2.61 11.52 1.06
C GLN A 120 2.53 11.43 -0.45
N GLY A 121 2.99 10.32 -1.02
CA GLY A 121 2.97 10.16 -2.45
C GLY A 121 3.55 8.82 -2.91
N ARG A 122 3.91 8.79 -4.19
CA ARG A 122 4.55 7.64 -4.83
C ARG A 122 5.77 8.08 -5.62
N LEU A 123 6.81 7.28 -5.51
CA LEU A 123 8.04 7.39 -6.29
C LEU A 123 8.10 6.22 -7.27
N ALA A 124 8.56 6.48 -8.49
CA ALA A 124 8.80 5.48 -9.51
C ALA A 124 10.28 5.40 -9.85
N ASP A 125 10.75 4.19 -10.11
CA ASP A 125 12.02 3.93 -10.76
C ASP A 125 11.84 3.02 -11.99
N GLU A 126 12.92 2.44 -12.51
CA GLU A 126 12.84 1.53 -13.66
C GLU A 126 12.21 0.17 -13.35
N THR A 127 12.06 -0.17 -12.07
CA THR A 127 11.58 -1.47 -11.58
C THR A 127 10.15 -1.44 -11.08
N GLY A 128 9.62 -0.28 -10.70
CA GLY A 128 8.24 -0.13 -10.26
C GLY A 128 8.04 1.12 -9.41
N THR A 129 7.06 1.06 -8.51
CA THR A 129 6.72 2.17 -7.63
C THR A 129 6.69 1.79 -6.16
N VAL A 130 7.03 2.78 -5.34
CA VAL A 130 6.97 2.67 -3.88
C VAL A 130 6.24 3.88 -3.31
N ARG A 131 5.42 3.66 -2.27
CA ARG A 131 4.81 4.76 -1.52
C ARG A 131 5.84 5.44 -0.63
N PHE A 132 5.69 6.74 -0.40
CA PHE A 132 6.44 7.44 0.62
C PHE A 132 5.53 8.23 1.55
N VAL A 133 5.98 8.42 2.78
CA VAL A 133 5.31 9.23 3.80
C VAL A 133 6.31 10.13 4.52
N SER A 134 5.91 11.38 4.74
CA SER A 134 6.55 12.36 5.62
C SER A 134 5.53 12.86 6.64
N TRP A 135 5.93 12.93 7.91
CA TRP A 135 5.09 13.40 9.01
C TRP A 135 5.56 14.79 9.46
N GLN A 136 4.66 15.65 9.97
CA GLN A 136 5.01 17.04 10.34
C GLN A 136 6.10 17.14 11.40
N ASN A 137 6.20 16.13 12.28
CA ASN A 137 7.23 16.05 13.32
C ASN A 137 8.40 15.13 12.95
N SER A 138 8.47 14.68 11.69
CA SER A 138 9.55 13.79 11.24
C SER A 138 10.89 14.52 11.16
N GLY A 139 10.87 15.85 10.98
CA GLY A 139 12.06 16.68 10.74
C GLY A 139 12.52 16.70 9.28
N PHE A 140 11.80 16.04 8.37
CA PHE A 140 12.05 16.14 6.93
C PHE A 140 11.44 17.44 6.40
N GLU A 141 12.27 18.33 5.84
CA GLU A 141 11.85 19.69 5.43
C GLU A 141 11.78 19.89 3.91
N THR A 142 12.14 18.86 3.12
CA THR A 142 12.19 19.00 1.66
C THR A 142 10.82 18.73 1.04
N GLU A 143 10.25 19.72 0.37
CA GLU A 143 9.03 19.53 -0.41
C GLU A 143 9.34 18.77 -1.70
N LEU A 144 8.77 17.57 -1.85
CA LEU A 144 8.92 16.76 -3.06
C LEU A 144 7.94 17.20 -4.15
N VAL A 145 8.43 17.42 -5.36
CA VAL A 145 7.64 17.94 -6.48
C VAL A 145 7.39 16.85 -7.52
N THR A 146 6.13 16.67 -7.93
CA THR A 146 5.76 15.72 -8.98
C THR A 146 6.51 16.00 -10.29
N GLY A 147 7.06 14.95 -10.90
CA GLY A 147 7.88 14.99 -12.10
C GLY A 147 9.39 15.17 -11.85
N GLU A 148 9.80 15.44 -10.61
CA GLU A 148 11.21 15.58 -10.25
C GLU A 148 11.80 14.27 -9.72
N THR A 149 13.06 14.00 -10.08
CA THR A 149 13.82 12.86 -9.56
C THR A 149 14.63 13.29 -8.33
N TYR A 150 14.58 12.48 -7.28
CA TYR A 150 15.35 12.69 -6.06
C TYR A 150 16.15 11.45 -5.69
N ARG A 151 17.34 11.68 -5.14
CA ARG A 151 18.13 10.71 -4.38
C ARG A 151 17.86 10.91 -2.90
N PHE A 152 17.43 9.85 -2.22
CA PHE A 152 17.20 9.80 -0.78
C PHE A 152 18.29 8.98 -0.11
N ASP A 153 19.12 9.61 0.73
CA ASP A 153 20.21 8.92 1.44
C ASP A 153 20.45 9.52 2.85
N PRO A 154 20.24 8.76 3.94
CA PRO A 154 19.53 7.48 4.00
C PRO A 154 18.01 7.67 4.08
N VAL A 155 17.24 6.75 3.53
CA VAL A 155 15.79 6.61 3.79
C VAL A 155 15.52 5.26 4.44
N VAL A 156 14.48 5.19 5.27
CA VAL A 156 14.14 3.97 6.00
C VAL A 156 12.85 3.35 5.50
N THR A 157 12.86 2.04 5.29
CA THR A 157 11.69 1.26 4.93
C THR A 157 10.79 1.05 6.16
N THR A 158 9.48 1.00 5.96
CA THR A 158 8.48 0.68 7.00
C THR A 158 7.35 -0.10 6.35
N GLU A 159 6.62 -0.93 7.11
CA GLU A 159 5.42 -1.59 6.59
C GLU A 159 4.15 -0.79 6.93
N PHE A 160 3.26 -0.66 5.94
CA PHE A 160 1.90 -0.17 6.14
C PHE A 160 0.87 -1.04 5.41
N ASP A 161 0.01 -1.69 6.19
CA ASP A 161 -1.04 -2.59 5.68
C ASP A 161 -0.49 -3.67 4.74
N GLY A 162 0.61 -4.31 5.17
CA GLY A 162 1.30 -5.39 4.45
C GLY A 162 2.22 -4.93 3.32
N ASN A 163 2.31 -3.64 3.03
CA ASN A 163 3.11 -3.10 1.93
C ASN A 163 4.32 -2.31 2.47
N VAL A 164 5.50 -2.52 1.89
CA VAL A 164 6.70 -1.72 2.22
C VAL A 164 6.57 -0.31 1.62
N GLU A 165 6.81 0.71 2.43
CA GLU A 165 6.85 2.11 2.03
C GLU A 165 8.11 2.81 2.58
N LEU A 166 8.47 3.94 1.96
CA LEU A 166 9.59 4.77 2.39
C LEU A 166 9.12 5.82 3.39
N LYS A 167 9.71 5.80 4.59
CA LYS A 167 9.45 6.79 5.63
C LYS A 167 10.53 7.86 5.62
N LEU A 168 10.16 9.06 5.21
CA LEU A 168 11.03 10.22 5.21
C LEU A 168 11.13 10.78 6.64
N THR A 169 12.35 10.96 7.12
CA THR A 169 12.65 11.47 8.46
C THR A 169 13.63 12.62 8.39
N GLY A 170 13.87 13.32 9.51
CA GLY A 170 14.86 14.39 9.57
C GLY A 170 16.30 13.94 9.38
N THR A 171 16.56 12.62 9.36
CA THR A 171 17.85 12.08 8.93
C THR A 171 17.93 11.95 7.40
N THR A 172 16.80 11.87 6.72
CA THR A 172 16.74 11.66 5.27
C THR A 172 17.15 12.92 4.53
N GLN A 173 18.22 12.82 3.73
CA GLN A 173 18.61 13.86 2.81
C GLN A 173 18.02 13.55 1.44
N ALA A 174 17.28 14.51 0.88
CA ALA A 174 16.74 14.43 -0.47
C ALA A 174 17.50 15.40 -1.38
N GLU A 175 18.25 14.86 -2.33
CA GLU A 175 18.95 15.64 -3.37
C GLU A 175 18.20 15.52 -4.69
N ARG A 176 17.79 16.65 -5.28
CA ARG A 176 17.18 16.66 -6.60
C ARG A 176 18.23 16.37 -7.67
N LEU A 177 17.93 15.41 -8.55
CA LEU A 177 18.75 15.05 -9.70
C LEU A 177 18.19 15.70 -10.97
N GLU A 178 19.07 16.14 -11.87
CA GLU A 178 18.70 16.83 -13.12
C GLU A 178 19.56 16.31 -14.29
N GLY A 179 19.09 16.50 -15.52
CA GLY A 179 19.84 16.14 -16.72
C GLY A 179 20.01 14.63 -16.88
N ASP A 180 21.23 14.18 -17.16
CA ASP A 180 21.54 12.77 -17.41
C ASP A 180 21.43 11.90 -16.13
N ASP A 181 21.39 12.51 -14.94
CA ASP A 181 21.27 11.82 -13.65
C ASP A 181 19.79 11.60 -13.24
N ALA A 182 18.83 12.25 -13.91
CA ALA A 182 17.41 12.06 -13.65
C ALA A 182 16.88 10.82 -14.40
N LEU A 183 15.87 10.13 -13.84
CA LEU A 183 15.36 8.87 -14.41
C LEU A 183 14.53 9.06 -15.69
N GLY A 184 14.16 10.30 -16.04
CA GLY A 184 13.40 10.60 -17.26
C GLY A 184 11.97 10.03 -17.26
N ILE A 185 11.42 9.71 -16.07
CA ILE A 185 10.05 9.23 -15.90
C ILE A 185 9.09 10.41 -15.96
N ASP A 186 8.13 10.35 -16.89
CA ASP A 186 7.07 11.35 -16.99
C ASP A 186 5.83 10.87 -16.20
N PRO A 187 5.44 11.57 -15.12
CA PRO A 187 4.33 11.15 -14.26
C PRO A 187 2.99 11.07 -14.99
N ASP A 188 2.79 11.85 -16.05
CA ASP A 188 1.53 11.87 -16.81
C ASP A 188 1.38 10.66 -17.74
N THR A 189 2.49 10.00 -18.07
CA THR A 189 2.54 8.89 -19.03
C THR A 189 3.09 7.60 -18.44
N TYR A 190 3.59 7.63 -17.21
CA TYR A 190 4.12 6.46 -16.52
C TYR A 190 3.07 5.35 -16.40
N THR A 191 3.52 4.14 -16.70
CA THR A 191 2.73 2.90 -16.72
C THR A 191 3.60 1.76 -16.25
N GLU A 192 2.98 0.77 -15.62
CA GLU A 192 3.63 -0.42 -15.09
C GLU A 192 2.95 -1.68 -15.63
N THR A 193 3.55 -2.82 -15.31
CA THR A 193 3.00 -4.13 -15.60
C THR A 193 2.84 -4.89 -14.30
N ILE A 194 1.65 -5.46 -14.08
CA ILE A 194 1.36 -6.39 -13.00
C ILE A 194 0.95 -7.74 -13.59
N GLU A 195 1.28 -8.83 -12.91
CA GLU A 195 0.94 -10.19 -13.34
C GLU A 195 0.33 -10.94 -12.16
N GLY A 196 -0.74 -11.70 -12.39
CA GLY A 196 -1.35 -12.47 -11.33
C GLY A 196 -2.60 -13.23 -11.78
N VAL A 197 -3.37 -13.68 -10.81
CA VAL A 197 -4.62 -14.42 -11.03
C VAL A 197 -5.81 -13.53 -10.70
N LEU A 198 -6.84 -13.55 -11.53
CA LEU A 198 -8.12 -12.91 -11.23
C LEU A 198 -8.89 -13.71 -10.17
N VAL A 199 -8.82 -13.27 -8.91
CA VAL A 199 -9.34 -14.00 -7.74
C VAL A 199 -10.69 -13.52 -7.22
N ASP A 200 -11.08 -12.27 -7.51
CA ASP A 200 -12.35 -11.71 -7.04
C ASP A 200 -12.90 -10.63 -7.98
N PHE A 201 -14.20 -10.33 -7.83
CA PHE A 201 -14.94 -9.40 -8.68
C PHE A 201 -15.83 -8.49 -7.84
N GLN A 202 -15.63 -7.19 -8.00
CA GLN A 202 -16.21 -6.17 -7.13
C GLN A 202 -17.49 -5.57 -7.73
N ASP A 203 -18.35 -5.01 -6.89
CA ASP A 203 -19.57 -4.35 -7.34
C ASP A 203 -19.29 -3.11 -8.21
N GLN A 204 -20.32 -2.67 -8.95
CA GLN A 204 -20.22 -1.69 -10.04
C GLN A 204 -19.48 -2.25 -11.27
N MET A 205 -19.79 -3.50 -11.60
CA MET A 205 -19.33 -4.21 -12.80
C MET A 205 -20.50 -4.81 -13.58
N GLY A 206 -20.23 -5.27 -14.80
CA GLY A 206 -21.25 -5.66 -15.76
C GLY A 206 -21.86 -4.44 -16.42
N LEU A 207 -23.18 -4.47 -16.68
CA LEU A 207 -23.90 -3.29 -17.13
C LEU A 207 -24.07 -2.31 -15.96
N ILE A 208 -23.58 -1.10 -16.16
CA ILE A 208 -23.64 -0.02 -15.20
C ILE A 208 -24.27 1.22 -15.84
N GLU A 209 -24.80 2.10 -15.01
CA GLU A 209 -25.26 3.41 -15.43
C GLU A 209 -24.18 4.44 -15.08
N ARG A 210 -23.82 5.32 -16.01
CA ARG A 210 -22.81 6.35 -15.77
C ARG A 210 -23.29 7.73 -16.23
N CYS A 211 -22.65 8.76 -15.68
CA CYS A 211 -22.88 10.13 -16.10
C CYS A 211 -22.42 10.32 -17.55
N PRO A 212 -23.26 10.87 -18.46
CA PRO A 212 -22.90 11.08 -19.86
C PRO A 212 -21.92 12.24 -20.06
N ASN A 213 -21.66 13.05 -19.02
CA ASN A 213 -20.69 14.13 -19.12
C ASN A 213 -19.27 13.56 -19.27
N GLU A 214 -18.63 13.86 -20.40
CA GLU A 214 -17.29 13.39 -20.79
C GLU A 214 -16.21 13.69 -19.74
N THR A 215 -16.33 14.78 -18.97
CA THR A 215 -15.37 15.09 -17.90
C THR A 215 -15.69 14.43 -16.57
N CYS A 216 -16.89 13.84 -16.41
CA CYS A 216 -17.34 13.19 -15.18
C CYS A 216 -17.28 11.66 -15.29
N ARG A 217 -18.03 11.07 -16.23
CA ARG A 217 -18.17 9.61 -16.47
C ARG A 217 -18.36 8.73 -15.22
N ARG A 218 -18.80 9.32 -14.10
CA ARG A 218 -18.95 8.64 -12.81
C ARG A 218 -20.07 7.60 -12.89
N VAL A 219 -19.84 6.44 -12.29
CA VAL A 219 -20.88 5.41 -12.10
C VAL A 219 -21.98 5.94 -11.17
N LEU A 220 -23.23 5.76 -11.58
CA LEU A 220 -24.42 6.26 -10.90
C LEU A 220 -25.16 5.14 -10.21
N GLN A 221 -25.60 5.39 -8.97
CA GLN A 221 -26.54 4.50 -8.26
C GLN A 221 -27.98 4.76 -8.70
N ASP A 222 -28.31 6.03 -8.98
CA ASP A 222 -29.58 6.45 -9.57
C ASP A 222 -29.29 6.95 -11.00
N PRO A 223 -29.86 6.32 -12.04
CA PRO A 223 -29.62 6.71 -13.44
C PRO A 223 -30.04 8.15 -13.77
N THR A 224 -30.83 8.80 -12.92
CA THR A 224 -31.38 10.14 -13.19
C THR A 224 -30.59 11.27 -12.53
N VAL A 225 -29.67 10.96 -11.60
CA VAL A 225 -28.97 11.98 -10.80
C VAL A 225 -27.49 11.65 -10.64
N CYS A 226 -26.65 12.55 -11.13
CA CYS A 226 -25.23 12.58 -10.85
C CYS A 226 -24.94 13.47 -9.63
N PRO A 227 -24.19 13.00 -8.62
CA PRO A 227 -23.80 13.82 -7.46
C PRO A 227 -23.04 15.10 -7.84
N ASP A 228 -22.28 15.06 -8.93
CA ASP A 228 -21.43 16.17 -9.37
C ASP A 228 -22.09 17.06 -10.44
N CYS A 229 -22.93 16.47 -11.31
CA CYS A 229 -23.54 17.17 -12.44
C CYS A 229 -25.03 17.51 -12.24
N GLY A 230 -25.67 17.00 -11.18
CA GLY A 230 -27.11 17.16 -10.95
C GLY A 230 -27.95 16.18 -11.76
N GLU A 231 -29.13 16.61 -12.21
CA GLU A 231 -30.02 15.79 -13.05
C GLU A 231 -29.37 15.47 -14.39
N VAL A 232 -29.33 14.18 -14.74
CA VAL A 232 -28.75 13.67 -15.98
C VAL A 232 -29.59 12.52 -16.52
N GLU A 233 -29.52 12.28 -17.83
CA GLU A 233 -29.96 11.01 -18.41
C GLU A 233 -28.73 10.10 -18.51
N SER A 234 -28.68 9.03 -17.71
CA SER A 234 -27.53 8.14 -17.70
C SER A 234 -27.29 7.47 -19.05
N GLU A 235 -26.02 7.13 -19.26
CA GLU A 235 -25.58 6.27 -20.35
C GLU A 235 -25.26 4.89 -19.76
N THR A 236 -25.82 3.84 -20.36
CA THR A 236 -25.47 2.47 -20.00
C THR A 236 -24.10 2.11 -20.58
N ASP A 237 -23.26 1.52 -19.75
CA ASP A 237 -21.88 1.14 -20.08
C ASP A 237 -21.60 -0.28 -19.56
N ILE A 238 -20.60 -0.96 -20.11
CA ILE A 238 -20.12 -2.25 -19.60
C ILE A 238 -18.72 -2.08 -19.00
N ARG A 239 -18.52 -2.59 -17.79
CA ARG A 239 -17.23 -2.45 -17.09
C ARG A 239 -16.90 -3.69 -16.27
N THR A 240 -15.62 -4.00 -16.14
CA THR A 240 -15.14 -5.02 -15.21
C THR A 240 -14.31 -4.36 -14.11
N LYS A 241 -14.62 -4.72 -12.87
CA LYS A 241 -13.82 -4.39 -11.69
C LYS A 241 -13.46 -5.70 -11.00
N ALA A 242 -12.18 -6.04 -11.00
CA ALA A 242 -11.71 -7.32 -10.49
C ALA A 242 -10.51 -7.14 -9.57
N VAL A 243 -10.16 -8.19 -8.84
CA VAL A 243 -8.96 -8.24 -8.00
C VAL A 243 -7.97 -9.20 -8.65
N VAL A 244 -6.76 -8.73 -8.86
CA VAL A 244 -5.61 -9.53 -9.28
C VAL A 244 -4.73 -9.73 -8.06
N ASP A 245 -4.25 -10.96 -7.88
CA ASP A 245 -3.38 -11.38 -6.79
C ASP A 245 -2.19 -12.14 -7.39
N ASP A 246 -0.97 -11.75 -7.03
CA ASP A 246 0.26 -12.37 -7.51
C ASP A 246 0.93 -13.30 -6.47
N GLY A 247 0.32 -13.42 -5.28
CA GLY A 247 0.83 -14.17 -4.14
C GLY A 247 1.52 -13.33 -3.07
N GLU A 248 1.90 -12.08 -3.38
CA GLU A 248 2.52 -11.14 -2.44
C GLU A 248 1.62 -9.91 -2.24
N ASP A 249 1.15 -9.34 -3.35
CA ASP A 249 0.31 -8.15 -3.40
C ASP A 249 -1.01 -8.40 -4.13
N SER A 250 -1.94 -7.46 -3.98
CA SER A 250 -3.21 -7.48 -4.70
C SER A 250 -3.65 -6.11 -5.19
N TRP A 251 -4.20 -6.08 -6.41
CA TRP A 251 -4.67 -4.87 -7.07
C TRP A 251 -6.12 -4.97 -7.46
N THR A 252 -6.88 -3.90 -7.21
CA THR A 252 -8.19 -3.73 -7.84
C THR A 252 -8.00 -3.19 -9.26
N VAL A 253 -8.18 -4.04 -10.27
CA VAL A 253 -8.08 -3.67 -11.67
C VAL A 253 -9.41 -3.14 -12.21
N PHE A 254 -9.33 -2.12 -13.05
CA PHE A 254 -10.48 -1.56 -13.76
C PHE A 254 -10.28 -1.69 -15.26
N LEU A 255 -11.20 -2.42 -15.90
CA LEU A 255 -11.27 -2.56 -17.35
C LEU A 255 -12.44 -1.74 -17.88
N ASN A 256 -12.22 -0.93 -18.91
CA ASN A 256 -13.27 -0.20 -19.61
C ASN A 256 -14.10 -1.14 -20.52
N ALA A 257 -15.09 -0.62 -21.24
CA ALA A 257 -15.95 -1.41 -22.12
C ALA A 257 -15.19 -2.20 -23.17
N GLU A 258 -14.21 -1.58 -23.85
CA GLU A 258 -13.42 -2.23 -24.90
C GLU A 258 -12.57 -3.39 -24.34
N GLN A 259 -11.98 -3.18 -23.17
CA GLN A 259 -11.18 -4.17 -22.48
C GLN A 259 -12.03 -5.29 -21.89
N THR A 260 -13.19 -4.96 -21.31
CA THR A 260 -14.16 -5.95 -20.83
C THR A 260 -14.70 -6.80 -21.97
N ASP A 261 -15.05 -6.19 -23.11
CA ASP A 261 -15.48 -6.92 -24.30
C ASP A 261 -14.39 -7.86 -24.78
N SER A 262 -13.18 -7.33 -24.98
CA SER A 262 -12.05 -8.11 -25.49
C SER A 262 -11.65 -9.25 -24.55
N LEU A 263 -11.65 -9.02 -23.24
CA LEU A 263 -11.21 -10.02 -22.27
C LEU A 263 -12.31 -11.06 -21.98
N ALA A 264 -13.55 -10.62 -21.74
CA ALA A 264 -14.67 -11.52 -21.44
C ALA A 264 -15.34 -12.09 -22.70
N GLN A 265 -14.92 -11.67 -23.90
CA GLN A 265 -15.54 -12.00 -25.19
C GLN A 265 -17.04 -11.68 -25.18
N LEU A 266 -17.39 -10.51 -24.64
CA LEU A 266 -18.77 -10.06 -24.44
C LEU A 266 -18.96 -8.60 -24.85
N THR A 267 -19.47 -8.43 -26.07
CA THR A 267 -19.87 -7.12 -26.59
C THR A 267 -21.06 -6.55 -25.81
N PHE A 268 -21.23 -5.23 -25.85
CA PHE A 268 -22.37 -4.55 -25.23
C PHE A 268 -23.72 -5.09 -25.73
N GLU A 269 -23.86 -5.28 -27.05
CA GLU A 269 -25.09 -5.83 -27.66
C GLU A 269 -25.40 -7.24 -27.16
N GLN A 270 -24.38 -8.08 -26.95
CA GLN A 270 -24.57 -9.43 -26.39
C GLN A 270 -24.97 -9.37 -24.92
N ALA A 271 -24.43 -8.42 -24.15
CA ALA A 271 -24.84 -8.20 -22.77
C ALA A 271 -26.32 -7.81 -22.70
N GLU A 272 -26.80 -6.90 -23.56
CA GLU A 272 -28.22 -6.54 -23.65
C GLU A 272 -29.11 -7.76 -23.98
N GLN A 273 -28.68 -8.59 -24.93
CA GLN A 273 -29.40 -9.83 -25.29
C GLN A 273 -29.48 -10.82 -24.13
N LEU A 274 -28.43 -10.93 -23.30
CA LEU A 274 -28.46 -11.76 -22.10
C LEU A 274 -29.50 -11.22 -21.12
N VAL A 275 -29.52 -9.91 -20.88
CA VAL A 275 -30.52 -9.30 -19.99
C VAL A 275 -31.93 -9.52 -20.50
N GLU A 276 -32.21 -9.30 -21.78
CA GLU A 276 -33.54 -9.53 -22.36
C GLU A 276 -33.97 -11.00 -22.23
N LYS A 277 -33.05 -11.93 -22.46
CA LYS A 277 -33.31 -13.37 -22.41
C LYS A 277 -33.63 -13.86 -21.00
N TYR A 278 -32.92 -13.35 -19.99
CA TYR A 278 -33.02 -13.82 -18.60
C TYR A 278 -33.85 -12.91 -17.70
N ASP A 279 -34.27 -11.74 -18.19
CA ASP A 279 -35.00 -10.69 -17.46
C ASP A 279 -34.30 -10.30 -16.14
N TYR A 280 -32.97 -10.25 -16.18
CA TYR A 280 -32.13 -10.04 -15.00
C TYR A 280 -30.78 -9.44 -15.41
N THR A 281 -30.47 -8.23 -14.93
CA THR A 281 -29.24 -7.50 -15.28
C THR A 281 -27.97 -8.12 -14.72
N GLY A 282 -28.05 -8.75 -13.54
CA GLY A 282 -26.91 -9.39 -12.88
C GLY A 282 -26.33 -10.58 -13.66
N VAL A 283 -27.05 -11.10 -14.66
CA VAL A 283 -26.55 -12.16 -15.54
C VAL A 283 -25.27 -11.76 -16.27
N VAL A 284 -25.07 -10.47 -16.55
CA VAL A 284 -23.86 -9.96 -17.21
C VAL A 284 -22.66 -10.06 -16.27
N LYS A 285 -22.83 -9.69 -15.00
CA LYS A 285 -21.79 -9.87 -13.97
C LYS A 285 -21.44 -11.35 -13.83
N GLU A 286 -22.45 -12.21 -13.70
CA GLU A 286 -22.25 -13.66 -13.56
C GLU A 286 -21.53 -14.26 -14.77
N TYR A 287 -21.86 -13.80 -15.98
CA TYR A 287 -21.17 -14.21 -17.20
C TYR A 287 -19.69 -13.81 -17.16
N ILE A 288 -19.38 -12.54 -16.89
CA ILE A 288 -17.99 -12.04 -16.84
C ILE A 288 -17.19 -12.84 -15.80
N VAL A 289 -17.73 -13.03 -14.59
CA VAL A 289 -17.08 -13.83 -13.53
C VAL A 289 -16.81 -15.25 -14.02
N SER A 290 -17.77 -15.88 -14.70
CA SER A 290 -17.60 -17.25 -15.19
C SER A 290 -16.52 -17.40 -16.26
N GLN A 291 -16.22 -16.34 -17.01
CA GLN A 291 -15.19 -16.36 -18.05
C GLN A 291 -13.81 -16.05 -17.51
N LEU A 292 -13.71 -15.20 -16.49
CA LEU A 292 -12.45 -14.57 -16.10
C LEU A 292 -11.88 -15.06 -14.77
N HIS A 293 -12.72 -15.63 -13.90
CA HIS A 293 -12.26 -16.06 -12.58
C HIS A 293 -11.26 -17.21 -12.67
N GLY A 294 -10.08 -17.02 -12.07
CA GLY A 294 -8.98 -17.99 -12.10
C GLY A 294 -8.08 -17.90 -13.33
N GLU A 295 -8.33 -16.95 -14.24
CA GLU A 295 -7.44 -16.70 -15.37
C GLU A 295 -6.15 -16.02 -14.88
N TYR A 296 -5.02 -16.48 -15.43
CA TYR A 296 -3.70 -15.87 -15.23
C TYR A 296 -3.56 -14.76 -16.26
N ILE A 297 -3.18 -13.57 -15.82
CA ILE A 297 -3.22 -12.38 -16.66
C ILE A 297 -2.06 -11.45 -16.33
N ARG A 298 -1.52 -10.84 -17.39
CA ARG A 298 -0.63 -9.69 -17.33
C ARG A 298 -1.44 -8.45 -17.70
N PHE A 299 -1.44 -7.45 -16.83
CA PHE A 299 -2.01 -6.13 -17.10
C PHE A 299 -0.92 -5.11 -17.26
N HIS A 300 -1.05 -4.25 -18.26
CA HIS A 300 -0.23 -3.06 -18.43
C HIS A 300 -1.11 -1.82 -18.29
N GLY A 301 -0.66 -0.82 -17.55
CA GLY A 301 -1.49 0.35 -17.29
C GLY A 301 -0.97 1.24 -16.18
N ARG A 302 -1.85 2.08 -15.65
CA ARG A 302 -1.49 3.06 -14.63
C ARG A 302 -1.88 2.54 -13.26
N ASP A 303 -0.89 2.30 -12.42
CA ASP A 303 -1.13 2.08 -11.01
C ASP A 303 -1.50 3.40 -10.31
N ARG A 304 -2.45 3.33 -9.37
CA ARG A 304 -2.89 4.37 -8.44
C ARG A 304 -2.85 3.83 -7.00
N GLY A 305 -1.82 3.06 -6.68
CA GLY A 305 -1.65 2.35 -5.42
C GLY A 305 -2.43 1.03 -5.40
N ARG A 306 -3.64 1.05 -4.82
CA ARG A 306 -4.48 -0.18 -4.75
C ARG A 306 -5.38 -0.40 -5.96
N SER A 307 -5.37 0.55 -6.88
CA SER A 307 -6.29 0.62 -8.01
C SER A 307 -5.49 0.74 -9.28
N PHE A 308 -5.70 -0.18 -10.21
CA PHE A 308 -4.94 -0.25 -11.45
C PHE A 308 -5.85 0.00 -12.65
N ASN A 309 -5.58 1.06 -13.41
CA ASN A 309 -6.31 1.33 -14.64
C ASN A 309 -5.61 0.64 -15.79
N VAL A 310 -6.26 -0.41 -16.30
CA VAL A 310 -5.72 -1.21 -17.40
C VAL A 310 -5.68 -0.35 -18.67
N SER A 311 -4.59 -0.47 -19.42
CA SER A 311 -4.43 0.06 -20.77
C SER A 311 -4.36 -1.08 -21.79
N ASP A 312 -3.60 -2.13 -21.46
CA ASP A 312 -3.45 -3.34 -22.28
C ASP A 312 -3.38 -4.59 -21.39
N PHE A 313 -3.61 -5.77 -21.97
CA PHE A 313 -3.56 -7.02 -21.22
C PHE A 313 -3.19 -8.23 -22.09
N GLU A 314 -2.64 -9.25 -21.44
CA GLU A 314 -2.29 -10.53 -22.06
C GLU A 314 -2.72 -11.68 -21.15
N LEU A 315 -3.51 -12.63 -21.68
CA LEU A 315 -3.81 -13.88 -20.97
C LEU A 315 -2.55 -14.76 -20.94
N LEU A 316 -2.18 -15.18 -19.75
CA LEU A 316 -1.03 -16.04 -19.50
C LEU A 316 -1.48 -17.51 -19.43
N ASN A 317 -0.56 -18.41 -19.74
CA ASN A 317 -0.81 -19.82 -19.48
C ASN A 317 -0.66 -20.07 -17.98
N PRO A 318 -1.54 -20.89 -17.37
CA PRO A 318 -1.35 -21.28 -15.98
C PRO A 318 -0.02 -22.04 -15.83
N PRO A 319 0.64 -21.93 -14.67
CA PRO A 319 1.87 -22.65 -14.39
C PRO A 319 1.67 -24.15 -14.60
N SER A 320 2.62 -24.74 -15.31
CA SER A 320 2.63 -26.15 -15.67
C SER A 320 3.29 -27.01 -14.58
N VAL A 321 3.14 -28.32 -14.69
CA VAL A 321 3.83 -29.27 -13.80
C VAL A 321 5.36 -29.15 -13.89
N THR A 322 5.89 -28.70 -15.03
CA THR A 322 7.32 -28.44 -15.20
C THR A 322 7.76 -27.19 -14.43
N ASP A 323 6.89 -26.20 -14.29
CA ASP A 323 7.17 -25.00 -13.49
C ASP A 323 7.25 -25.36 -11.99
N LEU A 324 6.47 -26.35 -11.53
CA LEU A 324 6.59 -26.89 -10.18
C LEU A 324 7.94 -27.58 -9.92
N GLU A 325 8.59 -28.16 -10.94
CA GLU A 325 9.94 -28.74 -10.78
C GLU A 325 10.99 -27.64 -10.58
N ASN A 326 10.82 -26.48 -11.22
CA ASN A 326 11.67 -25.31 -11.03
C ASN A 326 11.46 -24.70 -9.64
N VAL A 327 10.20 -24.49 -9.24
CA VAL A 327 9.86 -24.00 -7.89
C VAL A 327 10.42 -24.95 -6.82
N LYS A 328 10.32 -26.26 -7.02
CA LYS A 328 10.91 -27.25 -6.12
C LYS A 328 12.44 -27.11 -6.03
N GLN A 329 13.13 -26.90 -7.15
CA GLN A 329 14.58 -26.71 -7.16
C GLN A 329 15.02 -25.43 -6.46
N GLU A 330 14.24 -24.35 -6.57
CA GLU A 330 14.51 -23.10 -5.84
C GLU A 330 14.25 -23.26 -4.34
N LEU A 331 13.13 -23.89 -3.95
CA LEU A 331 12.84 -24.21 -2.55
C LEU A 331 13.91 -25.12 -1.92
N GLU A 332 14.47 -26.08 -2.68
CA GLU A 332 15.57 -26.94 -2.22
C GLU A 332 16.91 -26.19 -2.07
N GLN A 333 17.04 -24.98 -2.63
CA GLN A 333 18.20 -24.10 -2.51
C GLN A 333 18.08 -23.05 -1.41
N LEU A 334 16.90 -22.89 -0.80
CA LEU A 334 16.71 -22.04 0.38
C LEU A 334 17.46 -22.67 1.59
N PRO A 335 18.13 -21.83 2.42
CA PRO A 335 19.05 -22.27 3.47
C PRO A 335 18.42 -23.05 4.64
#